data_AF-A0A2N1RNN7-F1
#
_entry.id   AF-A0A2N1RNN7-F1
#
_cell.length_a   1.000
_cell.length_b   1.000
_cell.length_c   1.000
_cell.angle_alpha   90.00
_cell.angle_beta   90.00
_cell.angle_gamma   90.00
#
_symmetry.space_group_name_H-M   'P 1'
#
loop_
_entity.id
_entity.type
_entity.pdbx_description
1 polymer ?
#
loop_
_entity_poly.entity_id
_entity_poly.type
_entity_poly.pdbx_seq_one_letter_code
_entity_poly.pdbx_strand_id
1 'polypeptide(L)'
;MEWWILYIILAVVIGALIAGYFILKKRMEKKMTTQKDLVDQHKITTTILILEKRMDKIKNANIPKAVIDQIPKIYKLRKVPIVKAKIGPQVMDLLCEEDVYDKLPEKKSVKVEMAGIFIAGISKG
;
A
#
# COMPACT_ATOMS: atom_id res chain seq x y z
N MET A 1 -11.04 9.15 -53.62
CA MET A 1 -11.50 9.34 -52.23
C MET A 1 -10.82 10.57 -51.70
N GLU A 2 -11.59 11.61 -51.42
CA GLU A 2 -11.03 12.91 -51.10
C GLU A 2 -10.41 12.89 -49.71
N TRP A 3 -9.14 13.31 -49.61
CA TRP A 3 -8.32 13.19 -48.41
C TRP A 3 -8.89 13.89 -47.16
N TRP A 4 -9.80 14.85 -47.31
CA TRP A 4 -10.47 15.51 -46.18
C TRP A 4 -11.31 14.57 -45.32
N ILE A 5 -11.87 13.51 -45.91
CA ILE A 5 -12.68 12.51 -45.19
C ILE A 5 -11.79 11.71 -44.21
N LEU A 6 -10.54 11.41 -44.60
CA LEU A 6 -9.58 10.73 -43.72
C LEU A 6 -9.19 11.60 -42.53
N TYR A 7 -9.00 12.91 -42.72
CA TYR A 7 -8.68 13.83 -41.64
C TYR A 7 -9.85 14.00 -40.64
N ILE A 8 -11.09 14.01 -41.12
CA ILE A 8 -12.28 14.07 -40.25
C ILE A 8 -12.41 12.81 -39.40
N ILE A 9 -12.24 11.63 -40.01
CA ILE A 9 -12.30 10.35 -39.28
C ILE A 9 -11.20 10.29 -38.22
N LEU A 10 -9.97 10.70 -38.56
CA LEU A 10 -8.85 10.74 -37.63
C LEU A 10 -9.12 11.69 -36.45
N ALA A 11 -9.69 12.87 -36.70
CA ALA A 11 -10.03 13.83 -35.66
C ALA A 11 -11.10 13.28 -34.68
N VAL A 12 -12.12 12.58 -35.20
CA VAL A 12 -13.16 11.95 -34.38
C VAL A 12 -12.58 10.83 -33.50
N VAL A 13 -11.69 10.00 -34.05
CA VAL A 13 -11.04 8.92 -33.30
C VAL A 13 -10.15 9.47 -32.18
N ILE A 14 -9.36 10.52 -32.46
CA ILE A 14 -8.52 11.17 -31.45
C ILE A 14 -9.38 11.82 -30.35
N GLY A 15 -10.47 12.49 -30.72
CA GLY A 15 -11.42 13.07 -29.77
C GLY A 15 -12.02 12.02 -28.83
N ALA A 16 -12.43 10.87 -29.37
CA ALA A 16 -12.97 9.76 -28.59
C ALA A 16 -11.93 9.15 -27.62
N LEU A 17 -10.68 9.00 -28.05
CA LEU A 17 -9.59 8.48 -27.21
C LEU A 17 -9.28 9.42 -26.04
N ILE A 18 -9.22 10.73 -26.27
CA ILE A 18 -8.95 11.73 -25.23
C ILE A 18 -10.08 11.75 -24.20
N ALA A 19 -11.33 11.77 -24.65
CA ALA A 19 -12.49 11.75 -23.77
C ALA A 19 -12.55 10.45 -22.92
N GLY A 20 -12.28 9.30 -23.54
CA GLY A 20 -12.21 8.01 -22.84
C GLY A 20 -11.12 7.98 -21.77
N TYR A 21 -9.92 8.46 -22.09
CA TYR A 21 -8.80 8.53 -21.15
C TYR A 21 -9.11 9.43 -19.93
N PHE A 22 -9.73 10.59 -20.16
CA PHE A 22 -10.08 11.53 -19.09
C PHE A 22 -11.09 10.93 -18.10
N ILE A 23 -12.10 10.20 -18.61
CA ILE A 23 -13.12 9.54 -17.78
C ILE A 23 -12.49 8.41 -16.96
N LEU A 24 -11.63 7.60 -17.57
CA LEU A 24 -10.92 6.51 -16.89
C LEU A 24 -10.00 7.04 -15.78
N LYS A 25 -9.21 8.08 -16.07
CA LYS A 25 -8.29 8.70 -15.09
C LYS A 25 -9.07 9.24 -13.88
N LYS A 26 -10.15 10.00 -14.11
CA LYS A 26 -10.98 10.58 -13.04
C LYS A 26 -11.66 9.50 -12.17
N ARG A 27 -12.03 8.36 -12.76
CA ARG A 27 -12.59 7.20 -12.03
C ARG A 27 -11.55 6.49 -11.18
N MET A 28 -10.33 6.33 -11.67
CA MET A 28 -9.24 5.69 -10.91
C MET A 28 -8.82 6.53 -9.71
N GLU A 29 -8.71 7.84 -9.89
CA GLU A 29 -8.27 8.77 -8.84
C GLU A 29 -9.21 8.74 -7.62
N LYS A 30 -10.53 8.78 -7.83
CA LYS A 30 -11.53 8.68 -6.74
C LYS A 30 -11.44 7.37 -5.95
N LYS A 31 -11.12 6.25 -6.60
CA LYS A 31 -10.98 4.95 -5.92
C LYS A 31 -9.73 4.88 -5.05
N MET A 32 -8.70 5.66 -5.37
CA MET A 32 -7.47 5.73 -4.59
C MET A 32 -7.62 6.65 -3.37
N THR A 33 -8.32 7.77 -3.50
CA THR A 33 -8.50 8.73 -2.40
C THR A 33 -9.35 8.13 -1.28
N THR A 34 -10.48 7.49 -1.59
CA THR A 34 -11.34 6.88 -0.56
C THR A 34 -10.65 5.75 0.20
N GLN A 35 -9.76 5.00 -0.44
CA GLN A 35 -8.98 3.98 0.26
C GLN A 35 -7.87 4.59 1.11
N LYS A 36 -7.25 5.69 0.69
CA LYS A 36 -6.23 6.40 1.48
C LYS A 36 -6.83 7.04 2.74
N ASP A 37 -7.99 7.68 2.63
CA ASP A 37 -8.63 8.33 3.77
C ASP A 37 -9.03 7.34 4.89
N LEU A 38 -9.51 6.15 4.53
CA LEU A 38 -9.85 5.11 5.50
C LEU A 38 -8.61 4.52 6.20
N VAL A 39 -7.48 4.45 5.51
CA VAL A 39 -6.22 3.97 6.09
C VAL A 39 -5.64 5.01 7.06
N ASP A 40 -5.76 6.29 6.74
CA ASP A 40 -5.24 7.38 7.58
C ASP A 40 -6.05 7.57 8.88
N GLN A 41 -7.37 7.36 8.85
CA GLN A 41 -8.24 7.51 10.02
C GLN A 41 -7.99 6.48 11.14
N HIS A 42 -7.39 5.33 10.82
CA HIS A 42 -7.13 4.25 11.79
C HIS A 42 -5.66 4.16 12.23
N LYS A 43 -4.88 5.22 12.03
CA LYS A 43 -3.49 5.28 12.51
C LYS A 43 -3.46 5.40 14.03
N ILE A 44 -2.89 4.39 14.69
CA ILE A 44 -2.63 4.39 16.13
C ILE A 44 -1.13 4.43 16.34
N THR A 45 -0.67 5.39 17.13
CA THR A 45 0.73 5.51 17.50
C THR A 45 1.03 4.59 18.68
N THR A 46 1.90 3.59 18.49
CA THR A 46 2.28 2.63 19.54
C THR A 46 3.79 2.47 19.60
N THR A 47 4.32 2.30 20.81
CA THR A 47 5.72 1.95 21.02
C THR A 47 5.89 0.44 20.87
N ILE A 48 6.73 0.02 19.94
CA ILE A 48 6.99 -1.39 19.66
C ILE A 48 8.49 -1.68 19.75
N LEU A 49 8.85 -2.89 20.18
CA LEU A 49 10.23 -3.37 20.15
C LEU A 49 10.43 -4.20 18.87
N ILE A 50 11.26 -3.71 17.95
CA ILE A 50 11.60 -4.46 16.73
C ILE A 50 12.59 -5.56 17.09
N LEU A 51 12.21 -6.81 16.85
CA LEU A 51 13.06 -7.97 17.10
C LEU A 51 13.90 -8.30 15.88
N GLU A 52 13.25 -8.37 14.71
CA GLU A 52 13.83 -8.88 13.48
C GLU A 52 13.16 -8.24 12.26
N LYS A 53 13.95 -7.99 11.21
CA LYS A 53 13.48 -7.51 9.91
C LYS A 53 13.78 -8.57 8.86
N ARG A 54 12.79 -8.96 8.05
CA ARG A 54 12.96 -9.97 7.00
C ARG A 54 12.09 -9.68 5.77
N MET A 55 12.60 -10.02 4.60
CA MET A 55 11.85 -9.99 3.33
C MET A 55 11.29 -11.38 3.04
N ASP A 56 9.99 -11.58 3.25
CA ASP A 56 9.35 -12.89 3.13
C ASP A 56 7.94 -12.79 2.52
N LYS A 57 7.34 -13.94 2.20
CA LYS A 57 5.96 -14.01 1.71
C LYS A 57 4.98 -13.86 2.88
N ILE A 58 3.86 -13.21 2.63
CA ILE A 58 2.76 -13.01 3.61
C ILE A 58 2.25 -14.34 4.19
N LYS A 59 2.33 -15.43 3.42
CA LYS A 59 1.95 -16.77 3.87
C LYS A 59 2.80 -17.29 5.04
N ASN A 60 4.03 -16.82 5.18
CA ASN A 60 4.98 -17.24 6.21
C ASN A 60 4.98 -16.28 7.42
N ALA A 61 4.17 -15.22 7.36
CA ALA A 61 4.07 -14.24 8.42
C ALA A 61 2.95 -14.62 9.40
N ASN A 62 3.17 -14.38 10.70
CA ASN A 62 2.15 -14.61 11.73
C ASN A 62 1.12 -13.46 11.76
N ILE A 63 0.30 -13.38 10.71
CA ILE A 63 -0.69 -12.33 10.47
C ILE A 63 -2.11 -12.92 10.58
N PRO A 64 -3.09 -12.22 11.17
CA PRO A 64 -4.48 -12.68 11.21
C PRO A 64 -5.05 -12.93 9.81
N LYS A 65 -5.71 -14.07 9.63
CA LYS A 65 -6.32 -14.48 8.33
C LYS A 65 -7.26 -13.42 7.75
N ALA A 66 -8.05 -12.77 8.60
CA ALA A 66 -8.96 -11.70 8.21
C ALA A 66 -8.27 -10.54 7.48
N VAL A 67 -7.02 -10.23 7.83
CA VAL A 67 -6.26 -9.17 7.16
C VAL A 67 -5.54 -9.71 5.94
N ILE A 68 -5.02 -10.95 6.00
CA ILE A 68 -4.44 -11.62 4.82
C ILE A 68 -5.46 -11.62 3.67
N ASP A 69 -6.73 -11.92 3.93
CA ASP A 69 -7.75 -12.00 2.89
C ASP A 69 -7.99 -10.66 2.18
N GLN A 70 -7.85 -9.53 2.87
CA GLN A 70 -7.98 -8.18 2.32
C GLN A 70 -6.78 -7.76 1.45
N ILE A 71 -5.61 -8.37 1.65
CA ILE A 71 -4.41 -8.01 0.91
C ILE A 71 -4.54 -8.44 -0.57
N PRO A 72 -4.20 -7.56 -1.54
CA PRO A 72 -4.28 -7.90 -2.96
C PRO A 72 -3.38 -9.09 -3.32
N LYS A 73 -3.84 -9.95 -4.24
CA LYS A 73 -3.13 -11.18 -4.63
C LYS A 73 -1.68 -10.96 -5.06
N ILE A 74 -1.37 -9.81 -5.66
CA ILE A 74 0.00 -9.46 -6.10
C ILE A 74 0.98 -9.41 -4.91
N TYR A 75 0.57 -8.85 -3.78
CA TYR A 75 1.39 -8.75 -2.57
C TYR A 75 1.54 -10.09 -1.85
N LYS A 76 0.56 -10.99 -1.99
CA LYS A 76 0.63 -12.35 -1.44
C LYS A 76 1.69 -13.23 -2.12
N LEU A 77 2.01 -12.93 -3.38
CA LEU A 77 2.93 -13.73 -4.21
C LEU A 77 4.37 -13.25 -4.12
N ARG A 78 4.58 -11.94 -3.95
CA ARG A 78 5.90 -11.31 -3.85
C ARG A 78 6.46 -11.40 -2.43
N LYS A 79 7.78 -11.26 -2.31
CA LYS A 79 8.43 -11.03 -1.01
C LYS A 79 8.13 -9.59 -0.61
N VAL A 80 7.66 -9.40 0.62
CA VAL A 80 7.33 -8.10 1.20
C VAL A 80 8.13 -7.89 2.48
N PRO A 81 8.43 -6.63 2.84
CA PRO A 81 9.13 -6.32 4.08
C PRO A 81 8.23 -6.61 5.28
N ILE A 82 8.68 -7.55 6.11
CA ILE A 82 8.02 -7.98 7.34
C ILE A 82 8.94 -7.63 8.53
N VAL A 83 8.34 -7.04 9.55
CA VAL A 83 9.01 -6.64 10.80
C VAL A 83 8.37 -7.42 11.94
N LYS A 84 9.14 -8.32 12.55
CA LYS A 84 8.70 -9.02 13.76
C LYS A 84 8.89 -8.08 14.94
N ALA A 85 7.80 -7.68 15.57
CA ALA A 85 7.83 -6.72 16.65
C ALA A 85 7.05 -7.22 17.87
N LYS A 86 7.53 -6.82 19.05
CA LYS A 86 6.83 -7.01 20.32
C LYS A 86 6.03 -5.76 20.65
N ILE A 87 4.72 -5.89 20.70
CA ILE A 87 3.77 -4.85 21.08
C ILE A 87 3.27 -5.19 22.49
N GLY A 88 3.77 -4.48 23.49
CA GLY A 88 3.52 -4.80 24.90
C GLY A 88 3.93 -6.25 25.22
N PRO A 89 3.00 -7.16 25.59
CA PRO A 89 3.32 -8.55 25.87
C PRO A 89 3.36 -9.47 24.63
N GLN A 90 2.72 -9.08 23.51
CA GLN A 90 2.53 -9.96 22.35
C GLN A 90 3.58 -9.73 21.26
N VAL A 91 4.03 -10.81 20.61
CA VAL A 91 4.94 -10.76 19.46
C VAL A 91 4.14 -11.04 18.19
N MET A 92 4.21 -10.14 17.21
CA MET A 92 3.51 -10.28 15.94
C MET A 92 4.39 -9.84 14.76
N ASP A 93 4.04 -10.35 13.58
CA ASP A 93 4.67 -9.94 12.33
C ASP A 93 3.87 -8.77 11.73
N LEU A 94 4.53 -7.65 11.53
CA LEU A 94 3.97 -6.43 10.94
C LEU A 94 4.47 -6.26 9.51
N LEU A 95 3.65 -5.67 8.65
CA LEU A 95 4.01 -5.27 7.29
C LEU A 95 4.42 -3.80 7.29
N CYS A 96 5.30 -3.40 6.37
CA CYS A 96 5.67 -1.99 6.20
C CYS A 96 5.94 -1.69 4.72
N GLU A 97 6.16 -0.43 4.38
CA GLU A 97 6.70 -0.03 3.07
C GLU A 97 8.23 -0.11 3.08
N GLU A 98 8.85 -0.23 1.89
CA GLU A 98 10.31 -0.35 1.77
C GLU A 98 11.05 0.86 2.35
N ASP A 99 10.49 2.07 2.19
CA ASP A 99 11.06 3.31 2.70
C ASP A 99 11.02 3.43 4.23
N VAL A 100 10.01 2.82 4.87
CA VAL A 100 9.90 2.70 6.33
C VAL A 100 10.79 1.57 6.82
N TYR A 101 10.84 0.45 6.10
CA TYR A 101 11.66 -0.71 6.42
C TYR A 101 13.11 -0.29 6.62
N ASP A 102 13.72 0.45 5.69
CA ASP A 102 15.12 0.84 5.80
C ASP A 102 15.41 1.75 6.99
N LYS A 103 14.44 2.57 7.42
CA LYS A 103 14.58 3.51 8.54
C LYS A 103 14.38 2.84 9.91
N LEU A 104 13.78 1.65 9.97
CA LEU A 104 13.51 0.95 11.22
C LEU A 104 14.78 0.31 11.79
N PRO A 105 15.21 0.66 13.01
CA PRO A 105 16.34 0.04 13.66
C PRO A 105 15.97 -1.34 14.24
N GLU A 106 16.86 -2.32 14.08
CA GLU A 106 16.69 -3.64 14.69
C GLU A 106 17.02 -3.62 16.18
N LYS A 107 16.34 -4.46 16.96
CA LYS A 107 16.58 -4.68 18.40
C LYS A 107 16.39 -3.43 19.27
N LYS A 108 15.64 -2.44 18.79
CA LYS A 108 15.35 -1.19 19.50
C LYS A 108 13.86 -0.95 19.61
N SER A 109 13.46 -0.28 20.69
CA SER A 109 12.10 0.22 20.87
C SER A 109 11.95 1.53 20.13
N VAL A 110 10.98 1.61 19.22
CA VAL A 110 10.65 2.86 18.53
C VAL A 110 9.14 3.06 18.52
N LYS A 111 8.74 4.33 18.45
CA LYS A 111 7.35 4.71 18.33
C LYS A 111 6.99 4.71 16.85
N VAL A 112 5.96 3.96 16.49
CA VAL A 112 5.50 3.82 15.11
C VAL A 112 4.02 4.15 15.00
N GLU A 113 3.64 4.61 13.82
CA GLU A 113 2.24 4.77 13.44
C GLU A 113 1.81 3.50 12.73
N MET A 114 0.82 2.80 13.30
CA MET A 114 0.31 1.56 12.74
C MET A 114 -1.14 1.70 12.34
N ALA A 115 -1.49 1.12 11.19
CA ALA A 115 -2.85 0.85 10.77
C ALA A 115 -3.06 -0.67 10.81
N GLY A 116 -3.53 -1.18 11.95
CA GLY A 116 -3.65 -2.62 12.20
C GLY A 116 -2.28 -3.33 12.18
N ILE A 117 -2.04 -4.15 11.16
CA ILE A 117 -0.77 -4.89 10.97
C ILE A 117 0.27 -4.12 10.14
N PHE A 118 -0.11 -2.95 9.61
CA PHE A 118 0.73 -2.18 8.70
C PHE A 118 1.38 -1.02 9.44
N ILE A 119 2.70 -0.86 9.28
CA ILE A 119 3.46 0.27 9.78
C ILE A 119 3.45 1.35 8.71
N ALA A 120 2.72 2.43 8.96
CA ALA A 120 2.60 3.56 8.05
C ALA A 120 3.78 4.52 8.16
N GLY A 121 4.44 4.58 9.31
CA GLY A 121 5.58 5.48 9.51
C GLY A 121 6.20 5.38 10.89
N ILE A 122 7.38 5.99 11.02
CA ILE A 122 8.05 6.16 12.31
C ILE A 122 7.58 7.49 12.88
N SER A 123 6.86 7.45 14.01
CA SER A 123 6.50 8.66 14.73
C SER A 123 7.74 9.08 15.53
N LYS A 124 8.43 10.13 15.08
CA LYS A 124 9.45 10.78 15.90
C LYS A 124 8.72 11.47 17.05
N GLY A 125 8.70 10.80 18.21
CA GLY A 125 8.50 11.48 19.49
C GLY A 125 9.69 12.37 19.81
#